data_AF-A0A356VWL4-F1
#
_entry.id   AF-A0A356VWL4-F1
#
_cell.length_a   1.000
_cell.length_b   1.000
_cell.length_c   1.000
_cell.angle_alpha   90.00
_cell.angle_beta   90.00
_cell.angle_gamma   90.00
#
_symmetry.space_group_name_H-M   'P 1'
#
loop_
_entity.id
_entity.type
_entity.pdbx_description
1 polymer ?
#
loop_
_entity_poly.entity_id
_entity_poly.type
_entity_poly.pdbx_seq_one_letter_code
_entity_poly.pdbx_strand_id
1 'polypeptide(L)'
;MKKKRHERILELISRYSIDTQEELLHRLQESGFRVTQATVSRDIKELRLVKVLSPDGKYRYMRAEEKARQNDVKFSSLFQDSAVAVDYA
;
A
#
# COMPACT_ATOMS: atom_id res chain seq x y z
N MET A 1 -8.90 4.82 19.99
CA MET A 1 -9.69 4.74 18.74
C MET A 1 -8.81 4.81 17.48
N LYS A 2 -7.96 5.84 17.34
CA LYS A 2 -7.06 6.02 16.17
C LYS A 2 -6.16 4.81 15.86
N LYS A 3 -5.46 4.26 16.85
CA LYS A 3 -4.59 3.08 16.67
C LYS A 3 -5.36 1.88 16.08
N LYS A 4 -6.51 1.53 16.66
CA LYS A 4 -7.38 0.46 16.15
C LYS A 4 -7.87 0.73 14.72
N ARG A 5 -8.17 1.99 14.40
CA ARG A 5 -8.56 2.39 13.05
C ARG A 5 -7.42 2.22 12.05
N HIS A 6 -6.21 2.61 12.42
CA HIS A 6 -5.01 2.42 11.61
C HIS A 6 -4.71 0.94 11.36
N GLU A 7 -4.76 0.12 12.41
CA GLU A 7 -4.65 -1.34 12.29
C GLU A 7 -5.71 -1.89 11.32
N ARG A 8 -6.96 -1.41 11.43
CA ARG A 8 -8.04 -1.81 10.52
C ARG A 8 -7.80 -1.35 9.07
N ILE A 9 -7.30 -0.13 8.85
CA ILE A 9 -6.94 0.36 7.50
C ILE A 9 -5.92 -0.59 6.87
N LEU A 10 -4.87 -0.94 7.60
CA LEU A 10 -3.82 -1.84 7.11
C LEU A 10 -4.36 -3.24 6.79
N GLU A 11 -5.28 -3.76 7.60
CA GLU A 11 -5.97 -5.02 7.33
C GLU A 11 -6.88 -4.95 6.09
N LEU A 12 -7.58 -3.83 5.89
CA LEU A 12 -8.47 -3.64 4.75
C LEU A 12 -7.70 -3.57 3.44
N ILE A 13 -6.62 -2.79 3.37
CA ILE A 13 -5.81 -2.66 2.14
C ILE A 13 -4.98 -3.93 1.85
N SER A 14 -4.73 -4.78 2.85
CA SER A 14 -4.08 -6.08 2.61
C SER A 14 -5.06 -7.12 2.08
N ARG A 15 -6.32 -7.09 2.49
CA ARG A 15 -7.37 -8.03 2.05
C ARG A 15 -8.06 -7.63 0.76
N TYR A 16 -8.20 -6.34 0.49
CA TYR A 16 -8.95 -5.81 -0.64
C TYR A 16 -8.07 -4.90 -1.50
N SER A 17 -8.29 -4.90 -2.82
CA SER A 17 -7.65 -3.97 -3.76
C SER A 17 -8.35 -2.62 -3.74
N ILE A 18 -8.15 -1.87 -2.64
CA ILE A 18 -8.79 -0.57 -2.40
C ILE A 18 -8.05 0.51 -3.16
N ASP A 19 -8.74 1.22 -4.05
CA ASP A 19 -8.13 2.24 -4.90
C ASP A 19 -8.45 3.70 -4.51
N THR A 20 -9.56 3.90 -3.79
CA THR A 20 -10.10 5.24 -3.48
C THR A 20 -10.27 5.46 -1.99
N GLN A 21 -10.26 6.74 -1.59
CA GLN A 21 -10.48 7.11 -0.18
C GLN A 21 -11.93 6.86 0.22
N GLU A 22 -12.86 7.01 -0.73
CA GLU A 22 -14.29 6.77 -0.59
C GLU A 22 -14.56 5.28 -0.33
N GLU A 23 -13.90 4.38 -1.06
CA GLU A 23 -14.01 2.94 -0.81
C GLU A 23 -13.43 2.58 0.57
N LEU A 24 -12.26 3.12 0.93
CA LEU A 24 -11.67 2.89 2.24
C LEU A 24 -12.59 3.39 3.38
N LEU A 25 -13.20 4.56 3.19
CA LEU A 25 -14.18 5.13 4.10
C LEU A 25 -15.38 4.20 4.28
N HIS A 26 -15.97 3.72 3.19
CA HIS A 26 -17.11 2.81 3.23
C HIS A 26 -16.79 1.54 4.02
N ARG A 27 -15.66 0.88 3.70
CA ARG A 27 -15.23 -0.34 4.40
C ARG A 27 -14.91 -0.11 5.88
N LEU A 28 -14.40 1.06 6.23
CA LEU A 28 -14.20 1.45 7.63
C LEU A 28 -15.54 1.61 8.36
N GLN A 29 -16.53 2.23 7.71
CA GLN A 29 -17.88 2.39 8.27
C GLN A 29 -18.57 1.03 8.46
N GLU A 30 -18.47 0.12 7.49
CA GLU A 30 -18.93 -1.28 7.62
C GLU A 30 -18.24 -2.02 8.77
N SER A 31 -16.99 -1.65 9.07
CA SER A 31 -16.23 -2.17 10.21
C SER A 31 -16.53 -1.47 11.54
N GLY A 32 -17.54 -0.60 11.59
CA GLY A 32 -18.00 0.11 12.80
C GLY A 32 -17.26 1.42 13.10
N PHE A 33 -16.39 1.92 12.20
CA PHE A 33 -15.69 3.18 12.40
C PHE A 33 -16.48 4.36 11.80
N ARG A 34 -16.99 5.24 12.67
CA ARG A 34 -17.59 6.51 12.24
C ARG A 34 -16.50 7.56 12.01
N VAL A 35 -16.08 7.72 10.75
CA VAL A 35 -15.08 8.72 10.33
C VAL A 35 -15.53 9.46 9.07
N THR A 36 -14.85 10.56 8.77
CA THR A 36 -15.08 11.37 7.58
C THR A 36 -14.01 11.12 6.52
N GLN A 37 -14.28 11.53 5.29
CA GLN A 37 -13.30 11.55 4.20
C GLN A 37 -11.99 12.24 4.62
N ALA A 38 -12.09 13.42 5.25
CA ALA A 38 -10.93 14.17 5.73
C ALA A 38 -10.10 13.40 6.79
N THR A 39 -10.75 12.56 7.60
CA THR A 39 -10.05 11.70 8.57
C THR A 39 -9.29 10.60 7.86
N VAL A 40 -9.93 9.94 6.88
CA VAL A 40 -9.30 8.89 6.06
C VAL A 40 -8.11 9.45 5.28
N SER A 41 -8.25 10.64 4.68
CA SER A 41 -7.17 11.34 3.99
C SER A 41 -5.95 11.59 4.89
N ARG A 42 -6.19 12.03 6.14
CA ARG A 42 -5.12 12.21 7.13
C ARG A 42 -4.48 10.88 7.53
N ASP A 43 -5.28 9.85 7.78
CA ASP A 43 -4.76 8.52 8.16
C ASP A 43 -3.90 7.91 7.04
N ILE A 44 -4.30 8.03 5.77
CA ILE A 44 -3.51 7.60 4.61
C ILE A 44 -2.13 8.27 4.62
N LYS A 45 -2.07 9.58 4.88
CA LYS A 45 -0.81 10.33 4.95
C LYS A 45 0.04 9.89 6.14
N GLU A 46 -0.55 9.76 7.31
CA GLU A 46 0.15 9.34 8.53
C GLU A 46 0.70 7.92 8.42
N LEU A 47 -0.06 7.01 7.80
CA LEU A 47 0.35 5.63 7.52
C LEU A 47 1.29 5.51 6.33
N ARG A 48 1.59 6.62 5.62
CA ARG A 48 2.44 6.67 4.43
C ARG A 48 2.03 5.65 3.37
N LEU A 49 0.71 5.57 3.13
CA LEU A 49 0.17 4.70 2.09
C LEU A 49 0.36 5.36 0.72
N VAL A 50 0.71 4.55 -0.27
CA VAL A 50 0.95 4.95 -1.65
C VAL A 50 0.07 4.13 -2.59
N LYS A 51 -0.37 4.74 -3.69
CA LYS A 51 -1.04 4.00 -4.77
C LYS A 51 0.01 3.28 -5.60
N VAL A 52 -0.22 2.00 -5.85
CA VAL A 52 0.66 1.15 -6.67
C VAL A 52 -0.19 0.46 -7.72
N LEU A 53 0.33 0.41 -8.95
CA LEU A 53 -0.26 -0.36 -10.03
C LEU A 53 0.01 -1.84 -9.78
N SER A 54 -1.08 -2.60 -9.65
CA SER A 54 -1.02 -4.05 -9.42
C SER A 54 -0.85 -4.79 -10.75
N PRO A 55 -0.41 -6.06 -10.73
CA PRO A 55 -0.23 -6.86 -11.95
C PRO A 55 -1.52 -7.03 -12.78
N ASP A 56 -2.69 -6.92 -12.16
CA ASP A 56 -4.00 -6.96 -12.82
C ASP A 56 -4.40 -5.63 -13.49
N GLY A 57 -3.49 -4.64 -13.51
CA GLY A 57 -3.70 -3.32 -14.12
C GLY A 57 -4.50 -2.35 -13.25
N LYS A 58 -4.84 -2.71 -12.02
CA LYS A 58 -5.60 -1.84 -11.10
C LYS A 58 -4.69 -1.17 -10.08
N TYR A 59 -4.98 0.08 -9.77
CA TYR A 59 -4.33 0.76 -8.66
C TYR A 59 -4.89 0.27 -7.33
N ARG A 60 -4.01 0.22 -6.31
CA ARG A 60 -4.41 -0.04 -4.92
C ARG A 60 -3.50 0.66 -3.93
N TYR A 61 -4.00 0.93 -2.74
CA TYR A 61 -3.17 1.39 -1.62
C TYR A 61 -2.27 0.29 -1.06
N MET A 62 -1.05 0.66 -0.72
CA MET A 62 -0.04 -0.21 -0.10
C MET A 62 0.91 0.63 0.77
N ARG A 63 1.61 0.03 1.74
CA ARG A 63 2.63 0.77 2.50
C ARG A 63 3.82 1.10 1.61
N ALA A 64 4.42 2.28 1.80
CA ALA A 64 5.64 2.66 1.08
C ALA A 64 6.79 1.65 1.27
N GLU A 65 6.95 1.10 2.48
CA GLU A 65 7.94 0.07 2.81
C GLU A 65 7.71 -1.26 2.06
N GLU A 66 6.45 -1.63 1.84
CA GLU A 66 6.10 -2.83 1.06
C GLU A 66 6.39 -2.63 -0.41
N LYS A 67 6.09 -1.44 -0.95
CA LYS A 67 6.46 -1.06 -2.32
C LYS A 67 7.98 -1.08 -2.51
N ALA A 68 8.75 -0.54 -1.56
CA ALA A 68 10.21 -0.54 -1.61
C ALA A 68 10.76 -1.98 -1.65
N ARG A 69 10.32 -2.85 -0.74
CA ARG A 69 10.70 -4.27 -0.75
C ARG A 69 10.35 -4.98 -2.05
N GLN A 70 9.17 -4.72 -2.63
CA GLN A 70 8.81 -5.28 -3.93
C GLN A 70 9.75 -4.81 -5.04
N ASN A 71 10.13 -3.54 -5.04
CA ASN A 71 11.08 -3.00 -6.00
C ASN A 71 12.48 -3.63 -5.83
N ASP A 72 12.95 -3.84 -4.61
CA ASP A 72 14.26 -4.45 -4.33
C ASP A 72 14.31 -5.90 -4.84
N VAL A 73 13.25 -6.67 -4.61
CA VAL A 73 13.13 -8.04 -5.12
C VAL A 73 13.10 -8.03 -6.65
N LYS A 74 12.32 -7.14 -7.26
CA LYS A 74 12.23 -7.00 -8.72
C LYS A 74 13.55 -6.55 -9.35
N PHE A 75 14.28 -5.65 -8.70
CA PHE A 75 15.60 -5.23 -9.14
C PHE A 75 16.59 -6.38 -9.07
N SER A 76 16.59 -7.13 -7.97
CA SER A 76 17.49 -8.27 -7.78
C SER A 76 17.28 -9.34 -8.85
N SER A 77 16.03 -9.66 -9.20
CA SER A 77 15.73 -10.62 -10.27
C SER A 77 16.19 -10.10 -11.63
N LEU A 78 15.88 -8.85 -11.97
CA LEU A 78 16.30 -8.25 -13.25
C LEU A 78 17.83 -8.17 -13.38
N PHE A 79 18.51 -7.85 -12.29
CA PHE A 79 19.97 -7.82 -12.24
C PHE A 79 20.55 -9.21 -12.45
N GLN A 80 20.02 -10.24 -11.78
CA GLN A 80 20.46 -11.63 -11.98
C GLN A 80 20.22 -12.11 -13.41
N ASP A 81 19.10 -11.76 -14.02
CA ASP A 81 18.75 -12.19 -15.39
C ASP A 81 19.61 -11.50 -16.46
N SER A 82 20.14 -10.30 -16.18
CA SER A 82 20.78 -9.45 -17.19
C SER A 82 22.28 -9.23 -16.99
N ALA A 83 22.82 -9.53 -15.80
CA ALA A 83 24.23 -9.27 -15.50
C ALA A 83 25.16 -10.25 -16.24
N VAL A 84 26.03 -9.72 -17.10
CA VAL A 84 27.00 -10.51 -17.89
C VAL A 84 28.36 -10.61 -17.19
N ALA A 85 28.81 -9.53 -16.54
CA ALA A 85 30.04 -9.49 -15.75
C ALA A 85 29.97 -8.35 -14.72
N VAL A 86 30.61 -8.54 -13.58
CA VAL A 86 30.78 -7.52 -12.53
C VAL A 86 32.27 -7.43 -12.21
N ASP A 87 32.83 -6.23 -12.26
CA ASP A 87 34.23 -5.94 -11.93
C ASP A 87 34.29 -4.92 -10.78
N TYR A 88 35.40 -4.90 -10.04
CA TYR A 88 35.59 -4.08 -8.83
C TYR A 88 37.07 -3.65 -8.71
N ALA A 89 37.31 -2.44 -8.18
CA ALA A 89 38.63 -1.79 -8.09
C ALA A 89 39.36 -2.02 -6.77
#